data_AF-A0A5J6G4A2-F1
#
_entry.id   AF-A0A5J6G4A2-F1
#
_cell.length_a   1.000
_cell.length_b   1.000
_cell.length_c   1.000
_cell.angle_alpha   90.00
_cell.angle_beta   90.00
_cell.angle_gamma   90.00
#
_symmetry.space_group_name_H-M   'P 1'
#
loop_
_entity.id
_entity.type
_entity.pdbx_description
1 polymer ?
#
loop_
_entity_poly.entity_id
_entity_poly.type
_entity_poly.pdbx_seq_one_letter_code
_entity_poly.pdbx_strand_id
1 'polypeptide(L)'
;MPAHHPLRPARRAAATRGRRVTGVCAVALPAALLALQLGLGPAVQAHEAVGAGPRAGSGAIAPDKATISEGQVKEVAPGGVITYPSVTSCLTVSVRLRDGGLVGAHASLFQVPGELRSDRILAALKEVVGKRPVAAIEVRGAVGAWHPSYFVKAIESYGEGEQVPVPTGQDPDGIARAVSEGLGTSPGLVSVEDVPDGDQVVT
;
A
#
# COMPACT_ATOMS: atom_id res chain seq x y z
N MET A 1 23.22 0.57 -60.60
CA MET A 1 23.03 -0.90 -60.60
C MET A 1 22.96 -1.39 -59.17
N PRO A 2 22.12 -2.40 -58.88
CA PRO A 2 21.17 -2.38 -57.77
C PRO A 2 21.53 -3.32 -56.61
N ALA A 3 20.92 -3.10 -55.44
CA ALA A 3 20.62 -4.16 -54.48
C ALA A 3 19.43 -3.75 -53.58
N HIS A 4 18.23 -3.78 -54.16
CA HIS A 4 16.98 -3.84 -53.41
C HIS A 4 16.64 -5.31 -53.14
N HIS A 5 16.40 -5.69 -51.88
CA HIS A 5 15.46 -6.74 -51.46
C HIS A 5 15.42 -6.84 -49.92
N PRO A 6 14.37 -7.38 -49.28
CA PRO A 6 13.09 -7.83 -49.83
C PRO A 6 11.83 -7.26 -49.13
N LEU A 7 10.72 -7.26 -49.87
CA LEU A 7 9.35 -7.12 -49.36
C LEU A 7 8.96 -8.40 -48.60
N ARG A 8 8.48 -8.24 -47.36
CA ARG A 8 7.83 -9.32 -46.58
C ARG A 8 6.43 -9.60 -47.16
N PRO A 9 6.04 -10.87 -47.40
CA PRO A 9 4.69 -11.21 -47.81
C PRO A 9 3.72 -11.18 -46.62
N ALA A 10 2.52 -10.65 -46.86
CA ALA A 10 1.39 -10.69 -45.95
C ALA A 10 0.50 -11.93 -46.21
N ARG A 11 -0.01 -12.47 -45.09
CA ARG A 11 -1.28 -13.20 -44.91
C ARG A 11 -1.55 -14.48 -45.72
N ARG A 12 -1.83 -15.56 -44.99
CA ARG A 12 -3.18 -16.17 -44.91
C ARG A 12 -3.18 -17.27 -43.85
N ALA A 13 -3.90 -17.04 -42.76
CA ALA A 13 -4.39 -18.09 -41.88
C ALA A 13 -5.84 -18.39 -42.31
N ALA A 14 -6.12 -19.65 -42.67
CA ALA A 14 -7.47 -20.13 -42.85
C ALA A 14 -7.56 -21.61 -42.46
N ALA A 15 -8.29 -21.82 -41.38
CA ALA A 15 -9.20 -22.94 -41.08
C ALA A 15 -8.77 -24.38 -41.38
N THR A 16 -8.68 -25.18 -40.32
CA THR A 16 -9.29 -26.51 -40.36
C THR A 16 -10.17 -26.76 -39.13
N ARG A 17 -11.34 -27.29 -39.47
CA ARG A 17 -12.53 -27.61 -38.69
C ARG A 17 -12.36 -29.03 -38.14
N GLY A 18 -12.64 -29.25 -36.86
CA GLY A 18 -12.72 -30.60 -36.28
C GLY A 18 -13.49 -30.54 -34.96
N ARG A 19 -14.81 -30.63 -34.99
CA ARG A 19 -15.64 -31.85 -34.87
C ARG A 19 -15.96 -32.17 -33.40
N ARG A 20 -17.26 -32.08 -33.11
CA ARG A 20 -17.95 -32.35 -31.84
C ARG A 20 -17.77 -33.80 -31.42
N VAL A 21 -17.68 -34.04 -30.10
CA VAL A 21 -18.26 -35.22 -29.48
C VAL A 21 -18.98 -34.81 -28.19
N THR A 22 -20.25 -35.15 -28.17
CA THR A 22 -21.23 -35.08 -27.08
C THR A 22 -20.89 -36.08 -25.98
N GLY A 23 -21.03 -35.67 -24.72
CA GLY A 23 -20.99 -36.57 -23.56
C GLY A 23 -21.96 -36.08 -22.49
N VAL A 24 -23.23 -36.47 -22.63
CA VAL A 24 -24.24 -36.37 -21.56
C VAL A 24 -24.06 -37.59 -20.67
N CYS A 25 -23.89 -37.39 -19.37
CA CYS A 25 -24.25 -38.39 -18.37
C CYS A 25 -24.88 -37.67 -17.18
N ALA A 26 -26.21 -37.62 -17.22
CA ALA A 26 -27.03 -37.43 -16.04
C ALA A 26 -26.96 -38.73 -15.21
N VAL A 27 -26.71 -38.61 -13.91
CA VAL A 27 -27.04 -39.67 -12.94
C VAL A 27 -27.82 -39.01 -11.82
N ALA A 28 -28.94 -39.65 -11.52
CA ALA A 28 -30.02 -39.19 -10.68
C ALA A 28 -29.71 -39.21 -9.18
N LEU A 29 -30.42 -38.34 -8.46
CA LEU A 29 -30.61 -38.31 -7.01
C LEU A 29 -31.15 -39.64 -6.46
N PRO A 30 -30.98 -39.85 -5.14
CA PRO A 30 -32.17 -39.98 -4.31
C PRO A 30 -32.17 -39.08 -3.08
N ALA A 31 -33.39 -38.67 -2.74
CA ALA A 31 -33.76 -37.94 -1.55
C ALA A 31 -33.53 -38.77 -0.27
N ALA A 32 -33.14 -38.10 0.82
CA ALA A 32 -33.35 -38.59 2.17
C ALA A 32 -33.94 -37.47 3.03
N LEU A 33 -35.10 -37.78 3.58
CA LEU A 33 -35.97 -36.99 4.42
C LEU A 33 -35.47 -36.91 5.87
N LEU A 34 -35.72 -35.74 6.47
CA LEU A 34 -36.14 -35.50 7.85
C LEU A 34 -35.21 -35.88 9.02
N ALA A 35 -34.76 -34.85 9.76
CA ALA A 35 -34.92 -34.82 11.22
C ALA A 35 -34.94 -33.36 11.71
N LEU A 36 -36.14 -32.91 12.07
CA LEU A 36 -36.40 -31.68 12.80
C LEU A 36 -35.97 -31.91 14.27
N GLN A 37 -34.92 -31.24 14.74
CA GLN A 37 -34.58 -31.22 16.17
C GLN A 37 -34.88 -29.82 16.71
N LEU A 38 -36.06 -29.70 17.33
CA LEU A 38 -36.45 -28.62 18.21
C LEU A 38 -35.64 -28.73 19.50
N GLY A 39 -34.53 -28.02 19.59
CA GLY A 39 -33.77 -27.83 20.82
C GLY A 39 -34.22 -26.57 21.55
N LEU A 40 -35.16 -26.73 22.49
CA LEU A 40 -35.40 -25.78 23.58
C LEU A 40 -34.27 -25.92 24.61
N GLY A 41 -33.49 -24.86 24.82
CA GLY A 41 -32.45 -24.78 25.86
C GLY A 41 -31.88 -23.35 25.98
N PRO A 42 -31.45 -22.92 27.17
CA PRO A 42 -31.87 -21.63 27.74
C PRO A 42 -30.92 -20.43 27.48
N ALA A 43 -31.47 -19.27 27.78
CA ALA A 43 -30.91 -17.92 27.76
C ALA A 43 -29.40 -17.81 28.08
N VAL A 44 -28.65 -17.23 27.14
CA VAL A 44 -27.35 -16.59 27.42
C VAL A 44 -27.37 -15.20 26.79
N GLN A 45 -27.52 -14.23 27.68
CA GLN A 45 -27.16 -12.82 27.64
C GLN A 45 -27.24 -12.08 26.29
N ALA A 46 -28.31 -11.28 26.16
CA ALA A 46 -28.29 -10.06 25.38
C ALA A 46 -27.08 -9.21 25.82
N HIS A 47 -26.06 -9.11 24.98
CA HIS A 47 -25.08 -8.04 25.15
C HIS A 47 -25.74 -6.76 24.66
N GLU A 48 -26.10 -5.97 25.66
CA GLU A 48 -26.64 -4.64 25.60
C GLU A 48 -25.85 -3.78 24.61
N ALA A 49 -26.44 -3.51 23.45
CA ALA A 49 -26.03 -2.41 22.59
C ALA A 49 -26.53 -1.11 23.24
N VAL A 50 -25.79 -0.63 24.24
CA VAL A 50 -25.96 0.71 24.81
C VAL A 50 -24.59 1.37 24.86
N GLY A 51 -24.49 2.54 24.22
CA GLY A 51 -23.38 3.45 24.43
C GLY A 51 -22.72 4.01 23.17
N ALA A 52 -23.46 4.36 22.12
CA ALA A 52 -23.03 5.42 21.22
C ALA A 52 -23.20 6.78 21.93
N GLY A 53 -22.32 7.03 22.91
CA GLY A 53 -22.05 8.36 23.42
C GLY A 53 -20.78 8.90 22.75
N PRO A 54 -20.64 10.22 22.57
CA PRO A 54 -19.41 10.79 22.03
C PRO A 54 -18.28 10.53 23.01
N ARG A 55 -17.42 9.57 22.70
CA ARG A 55 -16.15 9.41 23.43
C ARG A 55 -15.29 10.61 23.07
N ALA A 56 -15.29 11.60 23.95
CA ALA A 56 -14.19 12.54 24.07
C ALA A 56 -12.91 11.70 24.21
N GLY A 57 -12.10 11.69 23.15
CA GLY A 57 -10.87 10.90 23.09
C GLY A 57 -9.93 11.37 24.19
N SER A 58 -9.78 10.54 25.22
CA SER A 58 -8.64 10.59 26.13
C SER A 58 -7.38 10.47 25.27
N GLY A 59 -6.58 11.53 25.24
CA GLY A 59 -5.36 11.60 24.45
C GLY A 59 -4.39 10.52 24.91
N ALA A 60 -4.40 9.38 24.22
CA ALA A 60 -3.36 8.38 24.39
C ALA A 60 -2.02 9.06 24.07
N ILE A 61 -1.14 9.10 25.06
CA ILE A 61 0.19 9.67 24.91
C ILE A 61 0.95 8.74 23.96
N ALA A 62 1.51 9.29 22.87
CA ALA A 62 2.34 8.54 21.95
C ALA A 62 3.58 7.98 22.68
N PRO A 63 4.10 6.80 22.29
CA PRO A 63 5.28 6.22 22.92
C PRO A 63 6.54 7.02 22.62
N ASP A 64 7.59 6.87 23.44
CA ASP A 64 8.89 7.52 23.17
C ASP A 64 9.67 6.83 22.05
N LYS A 65 9.31 5.59 21.68
CA LYS A 65 9.99 4.81 20.65
C LYS A 65 9.01 3.99 19.84
N ALA A 66 9.27 3.87 18.54
CA ALA A 66 8.52 2.99 17.65
C ALA A 66 9.42 2.36 16.58
N THR A 67 9.17 1.09 16.28
CA THR A 67 9.71 0.43 15.07
C THR A 67 8.62 0.39 14.02
N ILE A 68 8.91 0.84 12.80
CA ILE A 68 7.95 0.89 11.68
C ILE A 68 8.41 -0.06 10.59
N SER A 69 7.78 -1.24 10.55
CA SER A 69 7.98 -2.24 9.50
C SER A 69 7.26 -1.83 8.23
N GLU A 70 7.60 -2.49 7.12
CA GLU A 70 6.98 -2.25 5.81
C GLU A 70 5.45 -2.22 5.86
N GLY A 71 4.87 -1.19 5.23
CA GLY A 71 3.43 -0.94 5.17
C GLY A 71 2.81 -0.38 6.45
N GLN A 72 3.60 -0.05 7.48
CA GLN A 72 3.09 0.50 8.75
C GLN A 72 3.22 2.02 8.81
N VAL A 73 2.37 2.62 9.66
CA VAL A 73 2.43 4.03 10.09
C VAL A 73 2.37 4.07 11.62
N LYS A 74 3.28 4.80 12.26
CA LYS A 74 3.28 4.97 13.72
C LYS A 74 3.73 6.37 14.10
N GLU A 75 3.43 6.76 15.32
CA GLU A 75 3.82 8.03 15.92
C GLU A 75 4.65 7.79 17.18
N VAL A 76 5.55 8.73 17.47
CA VAL A 76 6.21 8.86 18.78
C VAL A 76 6.03 10.27 19.35
N ALA A 77 6.07 10.34 20.67
CA ALA A 77 5.99 11.60 21.41
C ALA A 77 7.15 12.55 21.09
N PRO A 78 7.04 13.84 21.47
CA PRO A 78 8.13 14.79 21.31
C PRO A 78 9.47 14.31 21.86
N GLY A 79 10.53 14.38 21.03
CA GLY A 79 11.86 13.86 21.35
C GLY A 79 12.00 12.33 21.29
N GLY A 80 10.98 11.64 20.79
CA GLY A 80 10.98 10.20 20.59
C GLY A 80 11.81 9.74 19.39
N VAL A 81 11.91 8.42 19.21
CA VAL A 81 12.77 7.79 18.19
C VAL A 81 11.97 6.82 17.34
N ILE A 82 12.15 6.91 16.01
CA ILE A 82 11.62 5.93 15.06
C ILE A 82 12.77 5.10 14.49
N THR A 83 12.57 3.78 14.41
CA THR A 83 13.45 2.85 13.72
C THR A 83 12.72 2.20 12.55
N TYR A 84 13.34 2.20 11.37
CA TYR A 84 12.87 1.54 10.16
C TYR A 84 13.82 0.38 9.84
N PRO A 85 13.40 -0.88 10.02
CA PRO A 85 14.25 -2.02 9.73
C PRO A 85 14.30 -2.30 8.22
N SER A 86 15.44 -2.76 7.72
CA SER A 86 15.58 -3.39 6.39
C SER A 86 15.11 -2.54 5.20
N VAL A 87 15.47 -1.27 5.15
CA VAL A 87 15.18 -0.42 3.98
C VAL A 87 16.12 -0.79 2.85
N THR A 88 15.68 -1.65 1.92
CA THR A 88 16.47 -2.07 0.75
C THR A 88 15.87 -1.53 -0.53
N SER A 89 14.60 -1.82 -0.82
CA SER A 89 13.85 -1.27 -1.95
C SER A 89 12.75 -0.30 -1.55
N CYS A 90 12.61 -0.05 -0.25
CA CYS A 90 11.52 0.73 0.33
C CYS A 90 11.90 2.21 0.46
N LEU A 91 10.89 3.04 0.70
CA LEU A 91 11.08 4.42 1.16
C LEU A 91 10.48 4.56 2.55
N THR A 92 11.19 5.29 3.41
CA THR A 92 10.65 5.78 4.67
C THR A 92 10.15 7.21 4.46
N VAL A 93 9.08 7.58 5.15
CA VAL A 93 8.57 8.96 5.18
C VAL A 93 8.41 9.35 6.63
N SER A 94 9.24 10.28 7.10
CA SER A 94 9.22 10.79 8.48
C SER A 94 8.75 12.23 8.50
N VAL A 95 7.64 12.49 9.20
CA VAL A 95 7.07 13.83 9.39
C VAL A 95 7.48 14.32 10.77
N ARG A 96 8.23 15.43 10.80
CA ARG A 96 8.54 16.15 12.02
C ARG A 96 7.48 17.19 12.30
N LEU A 97 6.84 17.09 13.45
CA LEU A 97 5.83 18.04 13.90
C LEU A 97 6.50 19.21 14.63
N ARG A 98 5.88 20.39 14.62
CA ARG A 98 6.44 21.58 15.30
C ARG A 98 6.44 21.48 16.82
N ASP A 99 5.63 20.58 17.39
CA ASP A 99 5.67 20.28 18.83
C ASP A 99 6.81 19.32 19.21
N GLY A 100 7.60 18.87 18.24
CA GLY A 100 8.74 17.98 18.41
C GLY A 100 8.42 16.49 18.24
N GLY A 101 7.15 16.12 18.03
CA GLY A 101 6.76 14.73 17.75
C GLY A 101 7.17 14.25 16.35
N LEU A 102 7.19 12.94 16.16
CA LEU A 102 7.45 12.32 14.86
C LEU A 102 6.31 11.38 14.47
N VAL A 103 5.89 11.45 13.21
CA VAL A 103 5.01 10.45 12.59
C VAL A 103 5.75 9.83 11.41
N GLY A 104 5.89 8.52 11.40
CA GLY A 104 6.64 7.80 10.39
C GLY A 104 5.78 6.85 9.59
N ALA A 105 6.24 6.54 8.38
CA ALA A 105 5.69 5.51 7.53
C ALA A 105 6.80 4.76 6.77
N HIS A 106 6.57 3.48 6.49
CA HIS A 106 7.49 2.66 5.70
C HIS A 106 6.77 2.16 4.44
N ALA A 107 7.00 2.83 3.32
CA ALA A 107 6.39 2.50 2.04
C ALA A 107 7.17 1.38 1.34
N SER A 108 6.51 0.25 1.08
CA SER A 108 7.08 -0.86 0.31
C SER A 108 6.64 -0.81 -1.15
N LEU A 109 7.52 -1.23 -2.07
CA LEU A 109 7.18 -1.36 -3.49
C LEU A 109 6.18 -2.49 -3.71
N PHE A 110 6.25 -3.52 -2.85
CA PHE A 110 5.41 -4.70 -2.95
C PHE A 110 4.54 -4.86 -1.71
N GLN A 111 3.37 -5.45 -1.90
CA GLN A 111 2.44 -5.69 -0.82
C GLN A 111 3.00 -6.70 0.19
N VAL A 112 3.05 -6.28 1.45
CA VAL A 112 3.26 -7.17 2.59
C VAL A 112 1.90 -7.65 3.11
N PRO A 113 1.64 -8.96 3.26
CA PRO A 113 0.34 -9.45 3.71
C PRO A 113 -0.11 -8.83 5.04
N GLY A 114 -1.31 -8.23 5.04
CA GLY A 114 -1.88 -7.58 6.23
C GLY A 114 -1.49 -6.11 6.45
N GLU A 115 -0.54 -5.58 5.66
CA GLU A 115 -0.03 -4.21 5.80
C GLU A 115 -0.51 -3.29 4.66
N LEU A 116 -0.19 -1.99 4.74
CA LEU A 116 -0.59 -1.03 3.71
C LEU A 116 0.27 -1.15 2.44
N ARG A 117 -0.39 -1.03 1.28
CA ARG A 117 0.29 -0.78 0.00
C ARG A 117 0.87 0.63 -0.07
N SER A 118 1.83 0.82 -0.97
CA SER A 118 2.37 2.13 -1.36
C SER A 118 1.28 3.16 -1.71
N ASP A 119 0.21 2.76 -2.39
CA ASP A 119 -0.90 3.66 -2.75
C ASP A 119 -1.84 4.05 -1.60
N ARG A 120 -1.65 3.49 -0.40
CA ARG A 120 -2.43 3.84 0.80
C ARG A 120 -1.60 4.53 1.88
N ILE A 121 -0.27 4.44 1.79
CA ILE A 121 0.63 4.82 2.88
C ILE A 121 0.55 6.32 3.22
N LEU A 122 0.50 7.20 2.21
CA LEU A 122 0.45 8.64 2.45
C LEU A 122 -0.89 9.10 3.02
N ALA A 123 -1.99 8.44 2.65
CA ALA A 123 -3.29 8.73 3.21
C ALA A 123 -3.35 8.35 4.70
N ALA A 124 -2.84 7.17 5.06
CA ALA A 124 -2.73 6.74 6.45
C ALA A 124 -1.80 7.65 7.27
N LEU A 125 -0.65 8.02 6.70
CA LEU A 125 0.27 8.97 7.33
C LEU A 125 -0.39 10.33 7.57
N LYS A 126 -1.12 10.85 6.59
CA LYS A 126 -1.87 12.10 6.71
C LYS A 126 -2.95 12.03 7.78
N GLU A 127 -3.65 10.91 7.90
CA GLU A 127 -4.66 10.70 8.94
C GLU A 127 -4.04 10.79 10.33
N VAL A 128 -2.91 10.12 10.54
CA VAL A 128 -2.19 10.18 11.82
C VAL A 128 -1.69 11.60 12.07
N VAL A 129 -0.99 12.24 11.13
CA VAL A 129 -0.54 13.64 11.25
C VAL A 129 -1.70 14.58 11.57
N GLY A 130 -2.86 14.37 10.96
CA GLY A 130 -4.07 15.14 11.18
C GLY A 130 -3.88 16.60 10.80
N LYS A 131 -4.33 17.52 11.67
CA LYS A 131 -4.21 18.97 11.45
C LYS A 131 -2.95 19.57 12.09
N ARG A 132 -2.04 18.75 12.58
CA ARG A 132 -0.88 19.23 13.34
C ARG A 132 0.12 19.93 12.43
N PRO A 133 0.73 21.03 12.88
CA PRO A 133 1.67 21.79 12.07
C PRO A 133 2.95 21.00 11.81
N VAL A 134 3.28 20.82 10.53
CA VAL A 134 4.49 20.15 10.06
C VAL A 134 5.67 21.12 10.06
N ALA A 135 6.81 20.66 10.55
CA ALA A 135 8.09 21.37 10.53
C ALA A 135 8.96 20.96 9.34
N ALA A 136 9.05 19.65 9.08
CA ALA A 136 9.83 19.07 7.99
C ALA A 136 9.32 17.66 7.66
N ILE A 137 9.63 17.18 6.46
CA ILE A 137 9.35 15.83 6.00
C ILE A 137 10.62 15.28 5.37
N GLU A 138 11.04 14.11 5.83
CA GLU A 138 12.25 13.43 5.36
C GLU A 138 11.82 12.13 4.66
N VAL A 139 12.18 11.98 3.39
CA VAL A 139 11.97 10.76 2.61
C VAL A 139 13.32 10.11 2.35
N ARG A 140 13.52 8.87 2.78
CA ARG A 140 14.82 8.19 2.70
C ARG A 140 14.67 6.75 2.23
N GLY A 141 15.59 6.25 1.43
CA GLY A 141 15.62 4.83 1.01
C GLY A 141 16.13 4.67 -0.41
N ALA A 142 15.63 3.67 -1.13
CA ALA A 142 16.06 3.39 -2.51
C ALA A 142 15.31 4.26 -3.52
N VAL A 143 15.65 5.55 -3.57
CA VAL A 143 15.03 6.54 -4.46
C VAL A 143 15.06 6.09 -5.92
N GLY A 144 16.14 5.45 -6.35
CA GLY A 144 16.28 4.96 -7.73
C GLY A 144 15.33 3.82 -8.12
N ALA A 145 14.72 3.14 -7.15
CA ALA A 145 13.77 2.06 -7.37
C ALA A 145 12.31 2.53 -7.45
N TRP A 146 12.05 3.82 -7.24
CA TRP A 146 10.70 4.36 -7.10
C TRP A 146 10.30 5.25 -8.28
N HIS A 147 9.12 4.98 -8.81
CA HIS A 147 8.41 5.94 -9.64
C HIS A 147 7.42 6.71 -8.75
N PRO A 148 7.33 8.06 -8.81
CA PRO A 148 6.47 8.83 -7.91
C PRO A 148 5.00 8.41 -7.92
N SER A 149 4.51 7.90 -9.06
CA SER A 149 3.13 7.43 -9.18
C SER A 149 2.79 6.22 -8.30
N TYR A 150 3.78 5.50 -7.75
CA TYR A 150 3.51 4.36 -6.88
C TYR A 150 2.82 4.75 -5.57
N PHE A 151 2.98 5.99 -5.12
CA PHE A 151 2.20 6.55 -4.01
C PHE A 151 0.72 6.78 -4.34
N VAL A 152 0.35 6.75 -5.63
CA VAL A 152 -1.03 6.94 -6.11
C VAL A 152 -1.64 5.62 -6.58
N LYS A 153 -0.83 4.76 -7.21
CA LYS A 153 -1.23 3.44 -7.70
C LYS A 153 -0.06 2.47 -7.52
N ALA A 154 -0.24 1.50 -6.62
CA ALA A 154 0.77 0.49 -6.33
C ALA A 154 1.06 -0.36 -7.58
N ILE A 155 2.25 -0.96 -7.66
CA ILE A 155 2.66 -1.82 -8.79
C ILE A 155 1.64 -2.93 -9.04
N GLU A 156 1.10 -3.54 -7.98
CA GLU A 156 0.12 -4.62 -8.07
C GLU A 156 -1.31 -4.14 -8.31
N SER A 157 -1.55 -2.83 -8.31
CA SER A 157 -2.84 -2.24 -8.67
C SER A 157 -3.00 -2.05 -10.18
N TYR A 158 -1.97 -2.30 -10.99
CA TYR A 158 -2.06 -2.24 -12.45
C TYR A 158 -2.75 -3.49 -12.99
N GLY A 159 -3.74 -3.28 -13.85
CA GLY A 159 -4.54 -4.34 -14.45
C GLY A 159 -3.84 -5.06 -15.60
N GLU A 160 -4.47 -6.11 -16.10
CA GLU A 160 -3.99 -6.82 -17.28
C GLU A 160 -3.87 -5.87 -18.49
N GLY A 161 -2.70 -5.84 -19.13
CA GLY A 161 -2.42 -4.99 -20.29
C GLY A 161 -2.07 -3.53 -19.94
N GLU A 162 -2.14 -3.12 -18.67
CA GLU A 162 -1.64 -1.81 -18.26
C GLU A 162 -0.12 -1.83 -18.09
N GLN A 163 0.55 -0.80 -18.61
CA GLN A 163 1.98 -0.64 -18.41
C GLN A 163 2.26 -0.07 -17.01
N VAL A 164 2.95 -0.86 -16.18
CA VAL A 164 3.53 -0.35 -14.93
C VAL A 164 4.65 0.63 -15.30
N PRO A 165 4.63 1.89 -14.80
CA PRO A 165 5.72 2.83 -14.97
C PRO A 165 7.02 2.20 -14.48
N VAL A 166 8.10 2.34 -15.23
CA VAL A 166 9.42 1.83 -14.85
C VAL A 166 10.29 3.01 -14.44
N PRO A 167 10.90 3.01 -13.25
CA PRO A 167 11.86 4.04 -12.86
C PRO A 167 13.02 4.07 -13.86
N THR A 168 13.36 5.24 -14.38
CA THR A 168 14.46 5.43 -15.32
C THR A 168 15.73 5.98 -14.66
N GLY A 169 15.67 6.26 -13.37
CA GLY A 169 16.71 6.85 -12.54
C GLY A 169 16.12 7.38 -11.23
N GLN A 170 16.95 8.08 -10.45
CA GLN A 170 16.47 8.80 -9.27
C GLN A 170 15.61 10.01 -9.68
N ASP A 171 14.44 10.16 -9.06
CA ASP A 171 13.54 11.31 -9.24
C ASP A 171 13.14 11.93 -7.88
N PRO A 172 14.09 12.59 -7.19
CA PRO A 172 13.83 13.17 -5.87
C PRO A 172 12.75 14.25 -5.92
N ASP A 173 12.71 15.07 -6.98
CA ASP A 173 11.71 16.14 -7.13
C ASP A 173 10.30 15.58 -7.36
N GLY A 174 10.17 14.52 -8.16
CA GLY A 174 8.91 13.81 -8.37
C GLY A 174 8.40 13.16 -7.08
N ILE A 175 9.29 12.51 -6.32
CA ILE A 175 8.95 11.91 -5.02
C ILE A 175 8.54 13.00 -4.02
N ALA A 176 9.31 14.09 -3.91
CA ALA A 176 8.99 15.21 -3.02
C ALA A 176 7.59 15.78 -3.34
N ARG A 177 7.27 15.90 -4.62
CA ARG A 177 5.96 16.35 -5.09
C ARG A 177 4.85 15.37 -4.72
N ALA A 178 5.01 14.09 -5.02
CA ALA A 178 4.01 13.08 -4.68
C ALA A 178 3.74 13.01 -3.16
N VAL A 179 4.79 13.09 -2.34
CA VAL A 179 4.68 13.12 -0.88
C VAL A 179 3.99 14.39 -0.40
N SER A 180 4.38 15.55 -0.92
CA SER A 180 3.78 16.82 -0.51
C SER A 180 2.30 16.94 -0.91
N GLU A 181 1.94 16.48 -2.10
CA GLU A 181 0.55 16.39 -2.56
C GLU A 181 -0.25 15.40 -1.70
N GLY A 182 0.29 14.20 -1.47
CA GLY A 182 -0.34 13.17 -0.65
C GLY A 182 -0.62 13.63 0.78
N LEU A 183 0.31 14.37 1.39
CA LEU A 183 0.16 14.92 2.74
C LEU A 183 -0.61 16.25 2.78
N GLY A 184 -0.77 16.94 1.64
CA GLY A 184 -1.41 18.26 1.56
C GLY A 184 -0.56 19.37 2.17
N THR A 185 0.73 19.38 1.87
CA THR A 185 1.73 20.31 2.41
C THR A 185 2.54 20.98 1.30
N SER A 186 3.43 21.90 1.64
CA SER A 186 4.32 22.56 0.67
C SER A 186 5.48 21.64 0.28
N PRO A 187 5.85 21.55 -1.01
CA PRO A 187 7.00 20.77 -1.45
C PRO A 187 8.32 21.24 -0.82
N GLY A 188 8.43 22.52 -0.43
CA GLY A 188 9.62 23.06 0.24
C GLY A 188 9.88 22.51 1.65
N LEU A 189 8.97 21.69 2.21
CA LEU A 189 9.16 21.00 3.47
C LEU A 189 9.69 19.57 3.30
N VAL A 190 9.77 19.06 2.07
CA VAL A 190 10.14 17.67 1.80
C VAL A 190 11.59 17.59 1.33
N SER A 191 12.42 16.84 2.05
CA SER A 191 13.72 16.38 1.58
C SER A 191 13.63 14.92 1.13
N VAL A 192 14.40 14.58 0.09
CA VAL A 192 14.47 13.22 -0.44
C VAL A 192 15.94 12.82 -0.56
N GLU A 193 16.30 11.70 0.04
CA GLU A 193 17.67 11.20 0.09
C GLU A 193 17.71 9.72 -0.30
N ASP A 194 18.57 9.38 -1.26
CA ASP A 194 18.94 8.00 -1.52
C ASP A 194 19.95 7.55 -0.47
N VAL A 195 19.68 6.47 0.25
CA VAL A 195 20.57 5.97 1.31
C VAL A 195 20.87 4.48 1.12
N PRO A 196 22.02 3.99 1.62
CA PRO A 196 22.36 2.57 1.51
C PRO A 196 21.34 1.67 2.18
N ASP A 197 21.28 0.43 1.69
CA ASP A 197 20.47 -0.64 2.27
C ASP A 197 20.74 -0.81 3.77
N GLY A 198 19.66 -0.91 4.54
CA GLY A 198 19.74 -1.27 5.96
C GLY A 198 18.75 -0.54 6.85
N ASP A 199 19.04 -0.59 8.14
CA ASP A 199 18.19 0.03 9.15
C ASP A 199 18.40 1.55 9.18
N GLN A 200 17.30 2.28 9.35
CA GLN A 200 17.32 3.73 9.52
C GLN A 200 16.77 4.12 10.89
N VAL A 201 17.34 5.17 11.46
CA VAL A 201 16.90 5.75 12.73
C VAL A 201 16.65 7.23 12.53
N VAL A 202 15.53 7.72 13.07
CA VAL A 202 15.14 9.14 13.07
C VAL A 202 14.81 9.55 14.50
N THR A 203 15.33 10.71 14.91
CA THR A 203 15.17 11.34 16.23
C THR A 203 14.70 12.77 16.06
#